data_AF-A0AAN7M8C3-F1
#
_entry.id   AF-A0AAN7M8C3-F1
#
_cell.length_a   1.000
_cell.length_b   1.000
_cell.length_c   1.000
_cell.angle_alpha   90.00
_cell.angle_beta   90.00
_cell.angle_gamma   90.00
#
_symmetry.space_group_name_H-M   'P 1'
#
loop_
_entity.id
_entity.type
_entity.pdbx_description
1 polymer ?
#
loop_
_entity_poly.entity_id
_entity_poly.type
_entity_poly.pdbx_seq_one_letter_code
_entity_poly.pdbx_strand_id
1 'polypeptide(L)'
;MAKVGVTLEVGSDGVAVITMRNPPVNALAIPVLDGLQEKIGEAMRRNDVKAVVLIGQGGRFSGGFDINVFAKIHQTGNLNLLPNVSIDLVVNTIEGTQRLPRLVGLPKAISMMLSSKPIMSEEGKSLGLIDAIVPSGELLKASCLWALEIAGRHKPWLRSLHRTDKLPPLSEARKILNNAREQAKKTAKNLPQHQACLDVIEEGIIHGGYSGILRKILARNNYFGHMPHTFAPLQVPNVTDSGLKPRIVKKVAVLGGGLMGSGIATALILGNVNVVLKEINNEYLLKGIKIIEVTTHNSNLSNGDLIWRFTGKNNGKGFYIYEKGSRPRPDPSILPIVEESRRLANIMPHGKPLSVSDQEILEMILFPVVNESCRVLDEGVVVQASDLDIASVLGMSFPSYR
;
A
#
# COMPACT_ATOMS: atom_id res chain seq x y z
N MET A 1 -17.47 18.66 2.33
CA MET A 1 -16.11 18.08 2.20
C MET A 1 -15.08 19.11 2.60
N ALA A 2 -14.07 18.71 3.37
CA ALA A 2 -12.91 19.53 3.70
C ALA A 2 -12.19 20.00 2.42
N LYS A 3 -12.03 21.32 2.23
CA LYS A 3 -11.35 21.88 1.04
C LYS A 3 -9.84 21.58 1.11
N VAL A 4 -9.27 21.07 0.02
CA VAL A 4 -7.82 20.89 -0.16
C VAL A 4 -7.13 22.26 -0.09
N GLY A 5 -6.00 22.36 0.58
CA GLY A 5 -5.25 23.60 0.64
C GLY A 5 -4.05 23.58 1.58
N VAL A 6 -3.36 24.72 1.61
CA VAL A 6 -2.21 24.98 2.47
C VAL A 6 -2.45 26.30 3.20
N THR A 7 -2.27 26.31 4.52
CA THR A 7 -2.38 27.52 5.35
C THR A 7 -1.02 27.89 5.95
N LEU A 8 -0.87 29.16 6.29
CA LEU A 8 0.28 29.72 6.99
C LEU A 8 -0.23 30.49 8.20
N GLU A 9 0.27 30.16 9.39
CA GLU A 9 0.03 30.89 10.62
C GLU A 9 1.37 31.26 11.25
N VAL A 10 1.55 32.51 11.66
CA VAL A 10 2.80 32.97 12.29
C VAL A 10 2.54 33.20 13.77
N GLY A 11 3.21 32.43 14.62
CA GLY A 11 3.15 32.57 16.07
C GLY A 11 3.81 33.86 16.55
N SER A 12 3.47 34.31 17.76
CA SER A 12 4.10 35.47 18.40
C SER A 12 5.59 35.25 18.71
N ASP A 13 6.04 34.00 18.71
CA ASP A 13 7.43 33.59 18.81
C ASP A 13 8.24 33.83 17.51
N GLY A 14 7.54 34.09 16.40
CA GLY A 14 8.09 34.26 15.06
C GLY A 14 8.22 32.95 14.28
N VAL A 15 7.60 31.86 14.72
CA VAL A 15 7.57 30.60 13.96
C VAL A 15 6.38 30.60 13.00
N ALA A 16 6.67 30.43 11.72
CA ALA A 16 5.67 30.22 10.68
C ALA A 16 5.29 28.73 10.58
N VAL A 17 4.07 28.39 10.98
CA VAL A 17 3.51 27.04 10.84
C VAL A 17 2.75 26.95 9.52
N ILE A 18 3.29 26.17 8.58
CA ILE A 18 2.65 25.84 7.31
C ILE A 18 1.91 24.51 7.48
N THR A 19 0.60 24.49 7.25
CA THR A 19 -0.22 23.28 7.37
C THR A 19 -0.73 22.85 6.01
N MET A 20 -0.33 21.66 5.55
CA MET A 20 -0.90 21.04 4.36
C MET A 20 -2.12 20.19 4.71
N ARG A 21 -3.14 20.26 3.86
CA ARG A 21 -4.38 19.51 4.00
C ARG A 21 -4.84 18.97 2.65
N ASN A 22 -4.79 17.66 2.49
CA ASN A 22 -5.38 16.94 1.38
C ASN A 22 -5.81 15.53 1.81
N PRO A 23 -6.96 15.39 2.50
CA PRO A 23 -7.43 14.10 3.00
C PRO A 23 -7.58 13.08 1.86
N PRO A 24 -7.37 11.78 2.13
CA PRO A 24 -7.20 11.15 3.46
C PRO A 24 -5.74 11.09 3.98
N VAL A 25 -4.75 11.33 3.12
CA VAL A 25 -3.32 11.06 3.44
C VAL A 25 -2.39 12.26 3.23
N ASN A 26 -2.92 13.45 2.93
CA ASN A 26 -2.14 14.63 2.56
C ASN A 26 -1.23 14.35 1.35
N ALA A 27 -1.80 13.78 0.30
CA ALA A 27 -1.08 13.58 -0.96
C ALA A 27 -0.61 14.92 -1.53
N LEU A 28 0.61 14.95 -2.07
CA LEU A 28 1.22 16.13 -2.70
C LEU A 28 0.63 16.31 -4.11
N ALA A 29 -0.66 16.64 -4.15
CA ALA A 29 -1.36 17.02 -5.37
C ALA A 29 -1.00 18.46 -5.77
N ILE A 30 -1.26 18.80 -7.03
CA ILE A 30 -0.95 20.12 -7.61
C ILE A 30 -1.37 21.30 -6.69
N PRO A 31 -2.62 21.36 -6.17
CA PRO A 31 -3.03 22.49 -5.32
C PRO A 31 -2.25 22.58 -3.99
N VAL A 32 -1.77 21.44 -3.47
CA VAL A 32 -0.93 21.42 -2.26
C VAL A 32 0.45 21.95 -2.58
N LEU A 33 1.02 21.55 -3.72
CA LEU A 33 2.35 21.97 -4.15
C LEU A 33 2.42 23.47 -4.43
N ASP A 34 1.46 23.99 -5.18
CA ASP A 34 1.34 25.42 -5.46
C ASP A 34 1.16 26.21 -4.16
N GLY A 35 0.30 25.73 -3.26
CA GLY A 35 0.09 26.32 -1.95
C GLY A 35 1.36 26.31 -1.09
N LEU A 36 2.15 25.24 -1.10
CA LEU A 36 3.42 25.17 -0.39
C LEU A 36 4.42 26.19 -0.93
N GLN A 37 4.56 26.31 -2.26
CA GLN A 37 5.46 27.29 -2.87
C GLN A 37 5.05 28.72 -2.51
N GLU A 38 3.75 29.02 -2.61
CA GLU A 38 3.20 30.32 -2.24
C GLU A 38 3.50 30.66 -0.78
N LYS A 39 3.19 29.74 0.16
CA LYS A 39 3.31 29.98 1.60
C LYS A 39 4.75 29.98 2.09
N ILE A 40 5.64 29.18 1.51
CA ILE A 40 7.08 29.26 1.78
C ILE A 40 7.61 30.61 1.28
N GLY A 41 7.24 31.02 0.06
CA GLY A 41 7.64 32.32 -0.47
C GLY A 41 7.11 33.49 0.36
N GLU A 42 5.87 33.41 0.86
CA GLU A 42 5.28 34.37 1.79
C GLU A 42 6.08 34.44 3.10
N ALA A 43 6.36 33.30 3.72
CA ALA A 43 7.15 33.22 4.95
C ALA A 43 8.56 33.81 4.79
N MET A 44 9.22 33.58 3.65
CA MET A 44 10.56 34.12 3.35
C MET A 44 10.59 35.64 3.16
N ARG A 45 9.47 36.28 2.80
CA ARG A 45 9.38 37.75 2.61
C ARG A 45 8.99 38.48 3.89
N ARG A 46 8.54 37.76 4.91
CA ARG A 46 8.03 38.30 6.17
C ARG A 46 9.16 38.50 7.18
N ASN A 47 9.35 39.74 7.63
CA ASN A 47 10.39 40.09 8.61
C ASN A 47 10.08 39.59 10.03
N ASP A 48 8.81 39.28 10.32
CA ASP A 48 8.35 38.71 11.59
C ASP A 48 8.58 37.19 11.70
N VAL A 49 8.99 36.54 10.61
CA VAL A 49 9.27 35.10 10.57
C VAL A 49 10.75 34.81 10.80
N LYS A 50 11.04 33.98 11.80
CA LYS A 50 12.39 33.52 12.18
C LYS A 50 12.68 32.09 11.72
N ALA A 51 11.66 31.24 11.71
CA ALA A 51 11.77 29.84 11.35
C ALA A 51 10.44 29.32 10.78
N VAL A 52 10.49 28.21 10.04
CA VAL A 52 9.32 27.59 9.41
C VAL A 52 9.18 26.16 9.92
N VAL A 53 7.96 25.77 10.27
CA VAL A 53 7.55 24.41 10.61
C VAL A 53 6.48 23.97 9.61
N LEU A 54 6.70 22.85 8.92
CA LEU A 54 5.72 22.26 8.01
C LEU A 54 5.05 21.06 8.68
N ILE A 55 3.72 21.02 8.68
CA ILE A 55 2.91 19.93 9.24
C ILE A 55 1.81 19.49 8.29
N GLY A 56 1.34 18.25 8.46
CA GLY A 56 0.14 17.74 7.79
C GLY A 56 -1.06 17.67 8.74
N GLN A 57 -2.22 18.12 8.28
CA GLN A 57 -3.44 18.10 9.08
C GLN A 57 -3.96 16.65 9.24
N GLY A 58 -4.49 16.33 10.42
CA GLY A 58 -5.11 15.02 10.68
C GLY A 58 -4.13 13.90 11.06
N GLY A 59 -2.95 14.25 11.60
CA GLY A 59 -2.00 13.30 12.17
C GLY A 59 -1.13 12.55 11.16
N ARG A 60 -1.35 12.75 9.85
CA ARG A 60 -0.50 12.25 8.77
C ARG A 60 0.27 13.41 8.17
N PHE A 61 1.58 13.27 8.00
CA PHE A 61 2.37 14.31 7.33
C PHE A 61 2.04 14.34 5.84
N SER A 62 2.50 13.35 5.08
CA SER A 62 2.15 13.19 3.66
C SER A 62 2.23 11.73 3.24
N GLY A 63 1.29 11.32 2.37
CA GLY A 63 1.29 10.05 1.67
C GLY A 63 2.20 10.03 0.43
N GLY A 64 2.90 11.12 0.13
CA GLY A 64 3.75 11.25 -1.05
C GLY A 64 3.03 11.89 -2.23
N PHE A 65 3.61 11.75 -3.43
CA PHE A 65 3.12 12.42 -4.64
C PHE A 65 1.80 11.84 -5.15
N ASP A 66 0.92 12.69 -5.67
CA ASP A 66 -0.36 12.27 -6.24
C ASP A 66 -0.16 11.51 -7.56
N ILE A 67 -0.33 10.19 -7.50
CA ILE A 67 -0.14 9.30 -8.66
C ILE A 67 -1.16 9.54 -9.77
N ASN A 68 -2.33 10.13 -9.47
CA ASN A 68 -3.36 10.43 -10.47
C ASN A 68 -2.88 11.43 -11.53
N VAL A 69 -1.85 12.21 -11.22
CA VAL A 69 -1.20 13.11 -12.17
C VAL A 69 -0.59 12.31 -13.33
N PHE A 70 0.01 11.13 -13.07
CA PHE A 70 0.55 10.26 -14.12
C PHE A 70 -0.54 9.67 -15.00
N ALA A 71 -1.68 9.28 -14.42
CA ALA A 71 -2.82 8.78 -15.18
C ALA A 71 -3.34 9.84 -16.18
N LYS A 72 -3.44 11.11 -15.76
CA LYS A 72 -3.85 12.22 -16.63
C LYS A 72 -2.85 12.52 -17.74
N ILE A 73 -1.55 12.47 -17.45
CA ILE A 73 -0.50 12.66 -18.46
C ILE A 73 -0.56 11.56 -19.51
N HIS A 74 -0.71 10.30 -19.10
CA HIS A 74 -0.83 9.18 -20.03
C HIS A 74 -2.08 9.29 -20.91
N GLN A 75 -3.21 9.70 -20.35
CA GLN A 75 -4.46 9.87 -21.10
C GLN A 75 -4.38 11.00 -22.13
N THR A 76 -3.73 12.10 -21.78
CA THR A 76 -3.71 13.32 -22.62
C THR A 76 -2.47 13.45 -23.48
N GLY A 77 -1.43 12.65 -23.22
CA GLY A 77 -0.08 12.84 -23.78
C GLY A 77 0.60 14.15 -23.35
N ASN A 78 -0.04 14.94 -22.48
CA ASN A 78 0.38 16.30 -22.19
C ASN A 78 1.25 16.35 -20.92
N LEU A 79 2.57 16.39 -21.13
CA LEU A 79 3.56 16.53 -20.06
C LEU A 79 3.44 17.87 -19.29
N ASN A 80 2.77 18.88 -19.84
CA ASN A 80 2.54 20.17 -19.17
C ASN A 80 1.48 20.08 -18.05
N LEU A 81 0.76 18.95 -17.94
CA LEU A 81 -0.09 18.66 -16.79
C LEU A 81 0.71 18.38 -15.51
N LEU A 82 2.03 18.22 -15.63
CA LEU A 82 2.95 18.40 -14.51
C LEU A 82 3.23 19.90 -14.40
N PRO A 83 2.66 20.62 -13.41
CA PRO A 83 3.02 22.01 -13.20
C PRO A 83 4.52 22.09 -12.90
N ASN A 84 5.13 23.22 -13.26
CA ASN A 84 6.53 23.52 -12.96
C ASN A 84 6.89 23.25 -11.48
N VAL A 85 5.92 23.41 -10.57
CA VAL A 85 6.03 23.14 -9.13
C VAL A 85 6.00 21.64 -8.78
N SER A 86 5.23 20.81 -9.49
CA SER A 86 5.35 19.34 -9.40
C SER A 86 6.64 18.86 -10.01
N ILE A 87 7.18 19.54 -11.04
CA ILE A 87 8.47 19.16 -11.61
C ILE A 87 9.56 19.53 -10.61
N ASP A 88 9.64 20.75 -10.13
CA ASP A 88 10.62 21.13 -9.11
C ASP A 88 10.44 20.32 -7.83
N LEU A 89 9.22 20.06 -7.37
CA LEU A 89 9.03 19.25 -6.16
C LEU A 89 9.13 17.75 -6.43
N VAL A 90 8.81 17.14 -7.57
CA VAL A 90 9.11 15.69 -7.81
C VAL A 90 10.60 15.49 -8.08
N VAL A 91 11.22 16.45 -8.77
CA VAL A 91 12.67 16.53 -8.97
C VAL A 91 13.38 16.81 -7.64
N ASN A 92 12.81 17.60 -6.74
CA ASN A 92 13.33 17.85 -5.38
C ASN A 92 12.77 16.88 -4.30
N THR A 93 11.73 16.08 -4.54
CA THR A 93 11.16 15.12 -3.57
C THR A 93 11.76 13.74 -3.78
N ILE A 94 12.14 13.42 -5.02
CA ILE A 94 13.11 12.36 -5.27
C ILE A 94 14.55 12.91 -5.04
N GLU A 95 14.73 13.81 -4.07
CA GLU A 95 15.99 13.97 -3.36
C GLU A 95 16.29 12.75 -2.49
N GLY A 96 15.32 11.84 -2.27
CA GLY A 96 15.55 10.57 -1.58
C GLY A 96 16.80 9.84 -2.08
N THR A 97 17.02 9.77 -3.41
CA THR A 97 18.23 9.15 -3.98
C THR A 97 19.54 9.78 -3.51
N GLN A 98 19.52 11.05 -3.10
CA GLN A 98 20.72 11.78 -2.67
C GLN A 98 20.79 11.97 -1.15
N ARG A 99 19.69 12.41 -0.53
CA ARG A 99 19.56 12.66 0.90
C ARG A 99 19.42 11.38 1.71
N LEU A 100 18.66 10.38 1.24
CA LEU A 100 18.44 9.15 2.02
C LEU A 100 19.75 8.39 2.27
N PRO A 101 20.64 8.14 1.27
CA PRO A 101 21.94 7.54 1.54
C PRO A 101 22.80 8.33 2.54
N ARG A 102 22.66 9.67 2.55
CA ARG A 102 23.39 10.56 3.47
C ARG A 102 22.79 10.61 4.87
N LEU A 103 21.53 10.23 5.03
CA LEU A 103 20.82 10.23 6.30
C LEU A 103 20.83 8.86 6.98
N VAL A 104 20.60 7.77 6.25
CA VAL A 104 20.47 6.41 6.81
C VAL A 104 21.60 5.46 6.41
N GLY A 105 22.52 5.91 5.56
CA GLY A 105 23.58 5.10 4.98
C GLY A 105 23.16 4.42 3.67
N LEU A 106 24.16 4.16 2.81
CA LEU A 106 23.93 3.66 1.45
C LEU A 106 23.20 2.30 1.39
N PRO A 107 23.58 1.24 2.14
CA PRO A 107 22.90 -0.05 2.05
C PRO A 107 21.43 0.03 2.45
N LYS A 108 21.12 0.73 3.55
CA LYS A 108 19.75 0.88 4.05
C LYS A 108 18.91 1.72 3.10
N ALA A 109 19.47 2.80 2.55
CA ALA A 109 18.77 3.64 1.58
C ALA A 109 18.40 2.86 0.31
N ILE A 110 19.31 2.04 -0.24
CA ILE A 110 19.02 1.17 -1.38
C ILE A 110 17.90 0.19 -1.03
N SER A 111 17.97 -0.47 0.13
CA SER A 111 16.92 -1.39 0.55
C SER A 111 15.56 -0.69 0.64
N MET A 112 15.48 0.51 1.22
CA MET A 112 14.23 1.27 1.32
C MET A 112 13.69 1.68 -0.05
N MET A 113 14.55 2.16 -0.95
CA MET A 113 14.14 2.62 -2.27
C MET A 113 13.72 1.50 -3.22
N LEU A 114 14.36 0.32 -3.15
CA LEU A 114 14.05 -0.80 -4.05
C LEU A 114 12.93 -1.71 -3.53
N SER A 115 12.72 -1.79 -2.21
CA SER A 115 11.67 -2.65 -1.64
C SER A 115 10.37 -1.92 -1.30
N SER A 116 10.39 -0.58 -1.30
CA SER A 116 9.27 0.28 -0.88
C SER A 116 8.72 -0.04 0.52
N LYS A 117 9.48 -0.75 1.35
CA LYS A 117 9.04 -1.10 2.71
C LYS A 117 9.09 0.13 3.62
N PRO A 118 8.00 0.43 4.35
CA PRO A 118 8.01 1.48 5.34
C PRO A 118 8.96 1.13 6.49
N ILE A 119 9.39 2.16 7.21
CA ILE A 119 10.16 2.00 8.46
C ILE A 119 9.40 2.65 9.61
N MET A 120 9.56 2.10 10.80
CA MET A 120 8.95 2.63 12.03
C MET A 120 9.74 3.81 12.59
N SER A 121 9.11 4.60 13.46
CA SER A 121 9.70 5.79 14.08
C SER A 121 11.00 5.49 14.82
N GLU A 122 11.05 4.38 15.56
CA GLU A 122 12.18 4.00 16.40
C GLU A 122 13.40 3.64 15.53
N GLU A 123 13.16 2.90 14.45
CA GLU A 123 14.19 2.58 13.45
C GLU A 123 14.63 3.83 12.70
N GLY A 124 13.70 4.70 12.32
CA GLY A 124 14.02 5.99 11.70
C GLY A 124 14.91 6.86 12.58
N LYS A 125 14.70 6.84 13.90
CA LYS A 125 15.54 7.57 14.86
C LYS A 125 16.92 6.95 15.00
N SER A 126 17.04 5.63 15.15
CA SER A 126 18.35 4.97 15.26
C SER A 126 19.20 5.16 14.00
N LEU A 127 18.56 5.19 12.83
CA LEU A 127 19.21 5.46 11.56
C LEU A 127 19.54 6.93 11.34
N GLY A 128 19.02 7.86 12.15
CA GLY A 128 19.20 9.31 11.99
C GLY A 128 18.41 9.93 10.84
N LEU A 129 17.31 9.29 10.42
CA LEU A 129 16.28 9.91 9.57
C LEU A 129 15.34 10.81 10.39
N ILE A 130 15.11 10.44 11.65
CA ILE A 130 14.26 11.16 12.61
C ILE A 130 15.14 11.68 13.75
N ASP A 131 15.10 12.98 14.01
CA ASP A 131 15.91 13.58 15.08
C ASP A 131 15.30 13.36 16.47
N ALA A 132 13.97 13.36 16.58
CA ALA A 132 13.25 13.19 17.84
C ALA A 132 11.90 12.50 17.66
N ILE A 133 11.48 11.76 18.68
CA ILE A 133 10.16 11.14 18.79
C ILE A 133 9.51 11.72 20.03
N VAL A 134 8.27 12.20 19.88
CA VAL A 134 7.51 12.87 20.95
C VAL A 134 6.06 12.39 20.92
N PRO A 135 5.30 12.51 22.02
CA PRO A 135 3.87 12.23 22.03
C PRO A 135 3.11 13.11 21.01
N SER A 136 2.05 12.56 20.41
CA SER A 136 1.28 13.25 19.35
C SER A 136 0.77 14.62 19.77
N GLY A 137 0.34 14.78 21.03
CA GLY A 137 -0.14 16.06 21.57
C GLY A 137 0.93 17.14 21.74
N GLU A 138 2.21 16.78 21.71
CA GLU A 138 3.34 17.69 21.90
C GLU A 138 4.10 17.99 20.60
N LEU A 139 3.75 17.32 19.50
CA LEU A 139 4.51 17.35 18.25
C LEU A 139 4.72 18.77 17.70
N LEU A 140 3.66 19.57 17.64
CA LEU A 140 3.75 20.95 17.13
C LEU A 140 4.63 21.82 18.04
N LYS A 141 4.41 21.76 19.35
CA LYS A 141 5.19 22.52 20.34
C LYS A 141 6.67 22.15 20.27
N ALA A 142 6.98 20.86 20.25
CA ALA A 142 8.35 20.36 20.13
C ALA A 142 9.01 20.81 18.81
N SER A 143 8.26 20.77 17.69
CA SER A 143 8.76 21.20 16.38
C SER A 143 9.07 22.70 16.33
N CYS A 144 8.19 23.55 16.89
CA CYS A 144 8.42 24.99 16.97
C CYS A 144 9.64 25.34 17.82
N LEU A 145 9.78 24.71 19.00
CA LEU A 145 10.96 24.90 19.85
C LEU A 145 12.24 24.47 19.15
N TRP A 146 12.23 23.31 18.48
CA TRP A 146 13.39 22.82 17.73
C TRP A 146 13.80 23.77 16.60
N ALA A 147 12.82 24.33 15.90
CA ALA A 147 13.05 25.32 14.85
C ALA A 147 13.65 26.62 15.39
N LEU A 148 13.18 27.09 16.54
CA LEU A 148 13.74 28.26 17.24
C LEU A 148 15.16 28.00 17.76
N GLU A 149 15.46 26.81 18.26
CA GLU A 149 16.81 26.44 18.69
C GLU A 149 17.80 26.42 17.52
N ILE A 150 17.36 25.98 16.33
CA ILE A 150 18.17 26.08 15.10
C ILE A 150 18.37 27.55 14.71
N ALA A 151 17.30 28.35 14.71
CA ALA A 151 17.37 29.78 14.37
C ALA A 151 18.28 30.56 15.34
N GLY A 152 18.23 30.22 16.64
CA GLY A 152 19.08 30.75 17.70
C GLY A 152 20.50 30.17 17.74
N ARG A 153 20.85 29.25 16.82
CA ARG A 153 22.15 28.55 16.76
C ARG A 153 22.49 27.70 18.00
N HIS A 154 21.49 27.32 18.78
CA HIS A 154 21.64 26.34 19.87
C HIS A 154 21.63 24.90 19.34
N LYS A 155 21.10 24.67 18.13
CA LYS A 155 21.18 23.41 17.40
C LYS A 155 21.85 23.61 16.03
N PRO A 156 22.51 22.58 15.47
CA PRO A 156 23.17 22.69 14.19
C PRO A 156 22.16 22.83 13.04
N TRP A 157 22.41 23.77 12.13
CA TRP A 157 21.68 23.86 10.88
C TRP A 157 22.29 22.90 9.84
N LEU A 158 21.74 21.69 9.78
CA LEU A 158 22.26 20.64 8.89
C LEU A 158 21.60 20.69 7.51
N ARG A 159 22.42 20.69 6.46
CA ARG A 159 21.97 20.56 5.06
C ARG A 159 22.21 19.14 4.57
N SER A 160 21.19 18.29 4.61
CA SER A 160 21.31 16.85 4.36
C SER A 160 21.93 16.47 3.01
N LEU A 161 21.79 17.30 1.98
CA LEU A 161 22.38 17.06 0.65
C LEU A 161 23.92 17.08 0.65
N HIS A 162 24.52 17.85 1.55
CA HIS A 162 25.98 18.00 1.65
C HIS A 162 26.63 17.03 2.64
N ARG A 163 25.82 16.25 3.39
CA ARG A 163 26.34 15.28 4.34
C ARG A 163 27.08 14.15 3.63
N THR A 164 28.19 13.72 4.20
CA THR A 164 28.99 12.58 3.71
C THR A 164 29.35 11.61 4.83
N ASP A 165 28.97 11.90 6.07
CA ASP A 165 29.34 11.14 7.27
C ASP A 165 28.81 9.70 7.27
N LYS A 166 27.73 9.43 6.53
CA LYS A 166 27.14 8.08 6.38
C LYS A 166 27.37 7.46 5.01
N LEU A 167 28.16 8.11 4.16
CA LEU A 167 28.54 7.55 2.87
C LEU A 167 29.82 6.71 3.03
N PRO A 168 29.84 5.47 2.51
CA PRO A 168 31.05 4.68 2.54
C PRO A 168 32.10 5.22 1.54
N PRO A 169 33.37 4.82 1.66
CA PRO A 169 34.39 5.10 0.66
C PRO A 169 33.96 4.65 -0.74
N LEU A 170 34.42 5.35 -1.78
CA LEU A 170 34.00 5.10 -3.17
C LEU A 170 34.16 3.65 -3.64
N SER A 171 35.22 2.96 -3.22
CA SER A 171 35.47 1.57 -3.57
C SER A 171 34.42 0.62 -2.98
N GLU A 172 33.97 0.89 -1.75
CA GLU A 172 32.92 0.13 -1.07
C GLU A 172 31.53 0.50 -1.61
N ALA A 173 31.26 1.79 -1.84
CA ALA A 173 30.03 2.27 -2.44
C ALA A 173 29.73 1.57 -3.78
N ARG A 174 30.75 1.46 -4.65
CA ARG A 174 30.65 0.74 -5.93
C ARG A 174 30.33 -0.74 -5.76
N LYS A 175 30.94 -1.41 -4.77
CA LYS A 175 30.63 -2.83 -4.48
C LYS A 175 29.18 -2.99 -4.04
N ILE A 176 28.71 -2.13 -3.14
CA ILE A 176 27.31 -2.15 -2.67
C ILE A 176 26.34 -1.93 -3.83
N LEU A 177 26.60 -0.92 -4.67
CA LEU A 177 25.76 -0.60 -5.83
C LEU A 177 25.75 -1.75 -6.85
N ASN A 178 26.91 -2.34 -7.16
CA ASN A 178 26.98 -3.47 -8.09
C ASN A 178 26.22 -4.71 -7.57
N ASN A 179 26.33 -5.01 -6.28
CA ASN A 179 25.54 -6.08 -5.66
C ASN A 179 24.03 -5.80 -5.76
N ALA A 180 23.62 -4.56 -5.52
CA ALA A 180 22.23 -4.14 -5.65
C ALA A 180 21.72 -4.24 -7.10
N ARG A 181 22.56 -3.89 -8.10
CA ARG A 181 22.22 -4.04 -9.52
C ARG A 181 21.98 -5.50 -9.89
N GLU A 182 22.85 -6.41 -9.44
CA GLU A 182 22.70 -7.85 -9.70
C GLU A 182 21.48 -8.44 -8.99
N GLN A 183 21.18 -7.99 -7.77
CA GLN A 183 19.96 -8.38 -7.07
C GLN A 183 18.71 -7.88 -7.82
N ALA A 184 18.68 -6.61 -8.22
CA ALA A 184 17.55 -6.02 -8.95
C ALA A 184 17.31 -6.70 -10.30
N LYS A 185 18.36 -7.13 -11.03
CA LYS A 185 18.21 -7.93 -12.25
C LYS A 185 17.53 -9.28 -12.00
N LYS A 186 17.76 -9.89 -10.83
CA LYS A 186 17.15 -11.18 -10.44
C LYS A 186 15.71 -11.02 -9.99
N THR A 187 15.42 -10.02 -9.15
CA THR A 187 14.08 -9.86 -8.53
C THR A 187 13.11 -9.04 -9.37
N ALA A 188 13.61 -8.15 -10.23
CA ALA A 188 12.85 -7.13 -10.92
C ALA A 188 13.30 -6.96 -12.39
N LYS A 189 13.47 -8.08 -13.10
CA LYS A 189 14.07 -8.16 -14.46
C LYS A 189 13.45 -7.18 -15.48
N ASN A 190 12.16 -6.88 -15.35
CA ASN A 190 11.40 -6.06 -16.31
C ASN A 190 11.18 -4.61 -15.83
N LEU A 191 11.86 -4.17 -14.76
CA LEU A 191 11.66 -2.85 -14.15
C LEU A 191 12.92 -1.98 -14.30
N PRO A 192 13.10 -1.29 -15.44
CA PRO A 192 14.31 -0.51 -15.73
C PRO A 192 14.55 0.63 -14.72
N GLN A 193 13.51 1.08 -14.01
CA GLN A 193 13.60 2.13 -12.99
C GLN A 193 14.51 1.75 -11.82
N HIS A 194 14.70 0.45 -11.51
CA HIS A 194 15.59 0.03 -10.43
C HIS A 194 17.06 0.33 -10.78
N GLN A 195 17.45 0.09 -12.03
CA GLN A 195 18.80 0.39 -12.50
C GLN A 195 19.01 1.91 -12.57
N ALA A 196 18.04 2.64 -13.13
CA ALA A 196 18.10 4.10 -13.19
C ALA A 196 18.22 4.75 -11.79
N CYS A 197 17.51 4.21 -10.79
CA CYS A 197 17.63 4.66 -9.41
C CYS A 197 19.07 4.50 -8.88
N LEU A 198 19.68 3.32 -9.10
CA LEU A 198 21.06 3.04 -8.68
C LEU A 198 22.08 3.91 -9.40
N ASP A 199 21.89 4.17 -10.69
CA ASP A 199 22.79 5.04 -11.50
C ASP A 199 22.76 6.49 -11.00
N VAL A 200 21.58 7.00 -10.65
CA VAL A 200 21.40 8.34 -10.08
C VAL A 200 22.06 8.46 -8.70
N ILE A 201 21.95 7.41 -7.87
CA ILE A 201 22.64 7.36 -6.56
C ILE A 201 24.16 7.38 -6.76
N GLU A 202 24.67 6.55 -7.67
CA GLU A 202 26.11 6.47 -7.95
C GLU A 202 26.67 7.82 -8.40
N GLU A 203 25.98 8.47 -9.36
CA GLU A 203 26.36 9.78 -9.86
C GLU A 203 26.54 10.80 -8.73
N GLY A 204 25.58 10.86 -7.80
CA GLY A 204 25.64 11.83 -6.71
C GLY A 204 26.57 11.46 -5.56
N ILE A 205 27.05 10.21 -5.51
CA ILE A 205 28.17 9.82 -4.64
C ILE A 205 29.50 10.24 -5.28
N ILE A 206 29.67 10.03 -6.59
CA ILE A 206 30.94 10.31 -7.29
C ILE A 206 31.14 11.81 -7.50
N HIS A 207 30.13 12.51 -8.03
CA HIS A 207 30.24 13.91 -8.47
C HIS A 207 29.50 14.88 -7.54
N GLY A 208 29.01 14.40 -6.40
CA GLY A 208 28.29 15.19 -5.40
C GLY A 208 26.77 15.26 -5.64
N GLY A 209 26.04 15.55 -4.57
CA GLY A 209 24.57 15.42 -4.54
C GLY A 209 23.85 16.22 -5.62
N TYR A 210 24.34 17.41 -5.97
CA TYR A 210 23.79 18.22 -7.06
C TYR A 210 23.93 17.54 -8.44
N SER A 211 25.06 16.88 -8.73
CA SER A 211 25.23 16.12 -9.97
C SER A 211 24.21 14.98 -10.05
N GLY A 212 24.00 14.27 -8.94
CA GLY A 212 22.98 13.23 -8.86
C GLY A 212 21.56 13.75 -9.13
N ILE A 213 21.21 14.93 -8.58
CA ILE A 213 19.93 15.59 -8.87
C ILE A 213 19.80 15.90 -10.36
N LEU A 214 20.83 16.48 -11.00
CA LEU A 214 20.83 16.82 -12.42
C LEU A 214 20.71 15.58 -13.32
N ARG A 215 21.49 14.52 -13.03
CA ARG A 215 21.45 13.25 -13.76
C ARG A 215 20.06 12.63 -13.73
N LYS A 216 19.35 12.76 -12.61
CA LYS A 216 17.98 12.28 -12.50
C LYS A 216 17.02 13.00 -13.43
N ILE A 217 17.17 14.31 -13.58
CA ILE A 217 16.36 15.12 -14.51
C ILE A 217 16.56 14.61 -15.94
N LEU A 218 17.80 14.28 -16.32
CA LEU A 218 18.13 13.76 -17.64
C LEU A 218 17.60 12.34 -17.87
N ALA A 219 17.70 11.46 -16.88
CA ALA A 219 17.20 10.08 -16.97
C ALA A 219 15.68 10.02 -17.21
N ARG A 220 14.92 11.01 -16.72
CA ARG A 220 13.46 11.11 -16.88
C ARG A 220 13.00 10.96 -18.33
N ASN A 221 13.69 11.57 -19.28
CA ASN A 221 13.26 11.61 -20.68
C ASN A 221 13.18 10.22 -21.33
N ASN A 222 13.83 9.21 -20.72
CA ASN A 222 13.93 7.87 -21.30
C ASN A 222 13.03 6.81 -20.64
N TYR A 223 12.48 7.04 -19.43
CA TYR A 223 11.86 5.96 -18.63
C TYR A 223 10.37 6.12 -18.32
N PHE A 224 9.77 7.31 -18.46
CA PHE A 224 8.36 7.53 -18.11
C PHE A 224 7.35 7.10 -19.18
N GLY A 225 7.81 6.58 -20.34
CA GLY A 225 6.92 6.13 -21.42
C GLY A 225 6.23 4.78 -21.22
N HIS A 226 6.57 4.02 -20.17
CA HIS A 226 6.15 2.62 -20.01
C HIS A 226 5.74 2.25 -18.58
N MET A 227 5.02 3.14 -17.87
CA MET A 227 4.31 2.73 -16.65
C MET A 227 2.96 2.12 -17.07
N PRO A 228 2.70 0.82 -16.80
CA PRO A 228 1.47 0.17 -17.23
C PRO A 228 0.22 0.86 -16.65
N HIS A 229 -0.85 0.84 -17.42
CA HIS A 229 -2.19 1.36 -17.11
C HIS A 229 -2.88 0.74 -15.86
N THR A 230 -2.17 -0.06 -15.07
CA THR A 230 -2.67 -0.81 -13.92
C THR A 230 -2.87 0.04 -12.65
N PHE A 231 -2.51 1.32 -12.66
CA PHE A 231 -2.52 2.19 -11.46
C PHE A 231 -3.71 3.16 -11.36
N ALA A 232 -4.83 2.87 -12.05
CA ALA A 232 -6.09 3.54 -11.74
C ALA A 232 -6.83 2.71 -10.68
N PRO A 233 -7.43 3.30 -9.63
CA PRO A 233 -8.46 2.59 -8.89
C PRO A 233 -9.49 2.12 -9.92
N LEU A 234 -9.74 0.80 -9.97
CA LEU A 234 -10.83 0.22 -10.75
C LEU A 234 -12.14 0.76 -10.19
N GLN A 235 -12.53 1.97 -10.60
CA GLN A 235 -13.92 2.37 -10.58
C GLN A 235 -14.61 1.46 -11.59
N VAL A 236 -15.19 0.38 -11.07
CA VAL A 236 -16.00 -0.53 -11.88
C VAL A 236 -17.23 0.27 -12.31
N PRO A 237 -17.41 0.52 -13.63
CA PRO A 237 -18.60 1.21 -14.09
C PRO A 237 -19.84 0.40 -13.68
N ASN A 238 -20.88 1.10 -13.22
CA ASN A 238 -22.19 0.57 -12.77
C ASN A 238 -22.27 -0.05 -11.37
N VAL A 239 -21.23 0.03 -10.52
CA VAL A 239 -21.43 -0.22 -9.08
C VAL A 239 -22.10 1.02 -8.47
N THR A 240 -23.41 0.99 -8.31
CA THR A 240 -24.15 2.04 -7.61
C THR A 240 -23.97 1.87 -6.11
N ASP A 241 -23.33 2.85 -5.48
CA ASP A 241 -23.33 3.02 -4.02
C ASP A 241 -24.75 3.39 -3.56
N SER A 242 -25.68 2.44 -3.55
CA SER A 242 -27.10 2.66 -3.23
C SER A 242 -27.35 2.97 -1.73
N GLY A 243 -26.37 3.54 -1.02
CA GLY A 243 -26.44 3.83 0.41
C GLY A 243 -26.51 2.57 1.29
N LEU A 244 -26.18 1.39 0.75
CA LEU A 244 -26.23 0.13 1.47
C LEU A 244 -25.16 0.10 2.57
N LYS A 245 -25.59 -0.17 3.80
CA LYS A 245 -24.67 -0.36 4.93
C LYS A 245 -24.21 -1.82 4.98
N PRO A 246 -22.90 -2.08 5.10
CA PRO A 246 -22.38 -3.44 5.27
C PRO A 246 -22.97 -4.09 6.53
N ARG A 247 -23.39 -5.34 6.43
CA ARG A 247 -23.80 -6.12 7.62
C ARG A 247 -22.58 -6.55 8.41
N ILE A 248 -22.65 -6.44 9.74
CA ILE A 248 -21.60 -6.92 10.63
C ILE A 248 -21.61 -8.45 10.64
N VAL A 249 -20.53 -9.06 10.17
CA VAL A 249 -20.36 -10.52 10.16
C VAL A 249 -19.62 -10.94 11.43
N LYS A 250 -20.34 -11.53 12.39
CA LYS A 250 -19.78 -11.96 13.69
C LYS A 250 -19.18 -13.36 13.66
N LYS A 251 -19.62 -14.19 12.72
CA LYS A 251 -19.26 -15.61 12.63
C LYS A 251 -19.30 -16.07 11.18
N VAL A 252 -18.27 -16.80 10.76
CA VAL A 252 -18.13 -17.33 9.39
C VAL A 252 -17.88 -18.83 9.47
N ALA A 253 -18.53 -19.60 8.59
CA ALA A 253 -18.24 -21.02 8.44
C ALA A 253 -17.32 -21.22 7.22
N VAL A 254 -16.22 -21.93 7.42
CA VAL A 254 -15.28 -22.32 6.36
C VAL A 254 -15.42 -23.82 6.12
N LEU A 255 -15.80 -24.17 4.89
CA LEU A 255 -16.03 -25.55 4.47
C LEU A 255 -14.76 -26.07 3.78
N GLY A 256 -14.00 -26.91 4.48
CA GLY A 256 -12.71 -27.45 4.06
C GLY A 256 -11.54 -26.83 4.83
N GLY A 257 -10.65 -27.67 5.36
CA GLY A 257 -9.45 -27.34 6.11
C GLY A 257 -8.16 -27.65 5.35
N GLY A 258 -8.24 -27.90 4.04
CA GLY A 258 -7.08 -27.95 3.16
C GLY A 258 -6.43 -26.57 2.97
N LEU A 259 -5.38 -26.49 2.15
CA LEU A 259 -4.48 -25.33 2.01
C LEU A 259 -5.19 -23.96 1.85
N MET A 260 -6.23 -23.89 1.00
CA MET A 260 -7.00 -22.65 0.78
C MET A 260 -7.94 -22.34 1.95
N GLY A 261 -8.65 -23.35 2.46
CA GLY A 261 -9.62 -23.18 3.55
C GLY A 261 -8.94 -22.81 4.87
N SER A 262 -7.79 -23.41 5.17
CA SER A 262 -6.96 -23.00 6.32
C SER A 262 -6.48 -21.55 6.17
N GLY A 263 -6.09 -21.11 4.96
CA GLY A 263 -5.68 -19.72 4.71
C GLY A 263 -6.82 -18.71 4.93
N ILE A 264 -8.02 -19.01 4.42
CA ILE A 264 -9.22 -18.18 4.63
C ILE A 264 -9.57 -18.11 6.12
N ALA A 265 -9.57 -19.25 6.81
CA ALA A 265 -9.83 -19.31 8.25
C ALA A 265 -8.82 -18.49 9.04
N THR A 266 -7.52 -18.60 8.72
CA THR A 266 -6.46 -17.79 9.34
C THR A 266 -6.69 -16.29 9.12
N ALA A 267 -6.99 -15.86 7.90
CA ALA A 267 -7.23 -14.45 7.60
C ALA A 267 -8.43 -13.88 8.39
N LEU A 268 -9.54 -14.64 8.45
CA LEU A 268 -10.73 -14.26 9.22
C LEU A 268 -10.45 -14.19 10.73
N ILE A 269 -9.68 -15.14 11.28
CA ILE A 269 -9.30 -15.14 12.70
C ILE A 269 -8.40 -13.93 13.02
N LEU A 270 -7.42 -13.62 12.16
CA LEU A 270 -6.57 -12.42 12.31
C LEU A 270 -7.39 -11.13 12.22
N GLY A 271 -8.47 -11.13 11.42
CA GLY A 271 -9.48 -10.07 11.37
C GLY A 271 -10.48 -10.06 12.55
N ASN A 272 -10.23 -10.82 13.62
CA ASN A 272 -11.09 -10.96 14.79
C ASN A 272 -12.52 -11.46 14.49
N VAL A 273 -12.69 -12.27 13.44
CA VAL A 273 -13.97 -12.92 13.10
C VAL A 273 -13.97 -14.34 13.64
N ASN A 274 -15.06 -14.75 14.30
CA ASN A 274 -15.20 -16.13 14.78
C ASN A 274 -15.37 -17.08 13.61
N VAL A 275 -14.52 -18.11 13.50
CA VAL A 275 -14.56 -19.08 12.42
C VAL A 275 -15.00 -20.45 12.92
N VAL A 276 -15.93 -21.07 12.19
CA VAL A 276 -16.24 -22.51 12.32
C VAL A 276 -15.63 -23.22 11.14
N LEU A 277 -14.61 -24.05 11.40
CA LEU A 277 -14.01 -24.89 10.38
C LEU A 277 -14.73 -26.24 10.33
N LYS A 278 -15.18 -26.65 9.14
CA LYS A 278 -15.84 -27.94 8.93
C LYS A 278 -15.11 -28.76 7.88
N GLU A 279 -14.87 -30.03 8.18
CA GLU A 279 -14.19 -30.98 7.30
C GLU A 279 -14.99 -32.29 7.18
N ILE A 280 -14.61 -33.13 6.22
CA ILE A 280 -15.33 -34.37 5.86
C ILE A 280 -15.15 -35.45 6.93
N ASN A 281 -13.97 -35.47 7.55
CA ASN A 281 -13.63 -36.40 8.63
C ASN A 281 -12.77 -35.71 9.69
N ASN A 282 -12.64 -36.36 10.84
CA ASN A 282 -11.91 -35.80 11.97
C ASN A 282 -10.40 -35.66 11.68
N GLU A 283 -9.83 -36.52 10.84
CA GLU A 283 -8.41 -36.49 10.50
C GLU A 283 -8.03 -35.22 9.70
N TYR A 284 -8.80 -34.88 8.67
CA TYR A 284 -8.60 -33.66 7.88
C TYR A 284 -8.93 -32.41 8.68
N LEU A 285 -9.92 -32.48 9.57
CA LEU A 285 -10.25 -31.39 10.49
C LEU A 285 -9.05 -31.05 11.38
N LEU A 286 -8.45 -32.07 12.03
CA LEU A 286 -7.29 -31.89 12.89
C LEU A 286 -6.06 -31.38 12.11
N LYS A 287 -5.86 -31.85 10.87
CA LYS A 287 -4.80 -31.33 9.99
C LYS A 287 -5.00 -29.84 9.67
N GLY A 288 -6.22 -29.43 9.32
CA GLY A 288 -6.55 -28.03 9.05
C GLY A 288 -6.38 -27.14 10.26
N ILE A 289 -6.86 -27.59 11.43
CA ILE A 289 -6.69 -26.88 12.71
C ILE A 289 -5.20 -26.69 13.03
N LYS A 290 -4.39 -27.74 12.89
CA LYS A 290 -2.94 -27.66 13.15
C LYS A 290 -2.23 -26.63 12.27
N ILE A 291 -2.61 -26.51 11.00
CA ILE A 291 -2.07 -25.48 10.09
C ILE A 291 -2.44 -24.07 10.57
N ILE A 292 -3.69 -23.89 11.02
CA ILE A 292 -4.19 -22.61 11.52
C ILE A 292 -3.48 -22.25 12.84
N GLU A 293 -3.40 -23.16 13.80
CA GLU A 293 -2.78 -22.96 15.12
C GLU A 293 -1.30 -22.60 15.02
N VAL A 294 -0.56 -23.28 14.13
CA VAL A 294 0.85 -22.96 13.86
C VAL A 294 1.02 -21.52 13.37
N THR A 295 0.01 -20.98 12.70
CA THR A 295 0.05 -19.65 12.08
C THR A 295 -0.52 -18.54 12.99
N THR A 296 -1.48 -18.82 13.88
CA THR A 296 -2.22 -17.78 14.63
C THR A 296 -1.85 -17.60 16.10
N HIS A 297 -1.16 -18.54 16.76
CA HIS A 297 -0.74 -18.45 18.18
C HIS A 297 -1.86 -18.05 19.20
N ASN A 298 -3.15 -18.05 18.83
CA ASN A 298 -4.26 -17.54 19.65
C ASN A 298 -5.54 -18.41 19.50
N SER A 299 -6.28 -18.55 20.60
CA SER A 299 -7.18 -19.67 20.96
C SER A 299 -8.69 -19.49 20.70
N ASN A 300 -9.10 -18.74 19.66
CA ASN A 300 -10.53 -18.51 19.36
C ASN A 300 -11.15 -19.52 18.36
N LEU A 301 -10.93 -20.82 18.57
CA LEU A 301 -11.55 -21.90 17.78
C LEU A 301 -12.67 -22.56 18.60
N SER A 302 -13.87 -22.67 18.02
CA SER A 302 -14.98 -23.43 18.61
C SER A 302 -15.43 -24.55 17.68
N ASN A 303 -15.51 -25.78 18.21
CA ASN A 303 -15.92 -26.98 17.48
C ASN A 303 -17.43 -26.96 17.21
N GLY A 304 -17.83 -27.35 15.99
CA GLY A 304 -19.22 -27.58 15.61
C GLY A 304 -19.46 -29.03 15.21
N ASP A 305 -20.65 -29.54 15.53
CA ASP A 305 -21.04 -30.94 15.37
C ASP A 305 -20.96 -31.48 13.92
N LEU A 306 -20.57 -32.75 13.83
CA LEU A 306 -20.52 -33.57 12.63
C LEU A 306 -21.92 -33.83 12.07
N ILE A 307 -22.20 -33.37 10.85
CA ILE A 307 -22.92 -34.10 9.78
C ILE A 307 -22.53 -33.48 8.41
N TRP A 308 -22.48 -34.31 7.36
CA TRP A 308 -22.27 -34.07 5.91
C TRP A 308 -20.92 -34.50 5.32
N ARG A 309 -21.01 -35.57 4.50
CA ARG A 309 -19.99 -36.15 3.61
C ARG A 309 -19.96 -35.40 2.27
N PHE A 310 -18.97 -34.57 2.02
CA PHE A 310 -18.59 -34.18 0.66
C PHE A 310 -17.11 -34.38 0.46
N THR A 311 -16.75 -35.28 -0.45
CA THR A 311 -15.38 -35.42 -0.95
C THR A 311 -15.03 -34.25 -1.87
N GLY A 312 -13.74 -33.93 -2.02
CA GLY A 312 -13.24 -32.91 -2.94
C GLY A 312 -12.54 -33.50 -4.17
N LYS A 313 -11.92 -32.63 -4.98
CA LYS A 313 -11.20 -32.98 -6.22
C LYS A 313 -10.17 -34.11 -6.05
N ASN A 314 -9.50 -34.18 -4.90
CA ASN A 314 -8.49 -35.21 -4.61
C ASN A 314 -9.06 -36.64 -4.47
N ASN A 315 -10.37 -36.76 -4.24
CA ASN A 315 -11.06 -38.04 -4.09
C ASN A 315 -11.96 -38.34 -5.30
N GLY A 316 -11.85 -37.56 -6.39
CA GLY A 316 -12.57 -37.77 -7.64
C GLY A 316 -14.05 -37.37 -7.67
N LYS A 317 -14.63 -36.92 -6.55
CA LYS A 317 -16.06 -36.55 -6.44
C LYS A 317 -16.26 -35.37 -5.49
N GLY A 318 -17.22 -34.49 -5.76
CA GLY A 318 -17.60 -33.29 -4.99
C GLY A 318 -18.77 -32.58 -5.68
N PHE A 319 -18.79 -31.24 -5.76
CA PHE A 319 -19.75 -30.52 -6.62
C PHE A 319 -19.73 -30.99 -8.08
N TYR A 320 -18.57 -31.49 -8.50
CA TYR A 320 -18.34 -32.11 -9.79
C TYR A 320 -17.70 -33.49 -9.58
N ILE A 321 -17.92 -34.39 -10.54
CA ILE A 321 -17.18 -35.63 -10.73
C ILE A 321 -15.90 -35.26 -11.49
N TYR A 322 -14.75 -35.58 -10.88
CA TYR A 322 -13.42 -35.28 -11.40
C TYR A 322 -12.77 -36.56 -11.91
N GLU A 323 -12.87 -36.79 -13.21
CA GLU A 323 -12.20 -37.89 -13.91
C GLU A 323 -10.85 -37.41 -14.49
N LYS A 324 -9.83 -38.28 -14.41
CA LYS A 324 -8.48 -37.92 -14.84
C LYS A 324 -8.43 -37.71 -16.36
N GLY A 325 -8.09 -36.51 -16.80
CA GLY A 325 -7.98 -36.17 -18.23
C GLY A 325 -9.26 -35.67 -18.89
N SER A 326 -10.36 -35.53 -18.15
CA SER A 326 -11.62 -34.98 -18.68
C SER A 326 -12.04 -33.70 -17.96
N ARG A 327 -12.92 -32.91 -18.58
CA ARG A 327 -13.51 -31.74 -17.94
C ARG A 327 -14.45 -32.19 -16.81
N PRO A 328 -14.40 -31.55 -15.62
CA PRO A 328 -15.29 -31.89 -14.51
C PRO A 328 -16.76 -31.82 -14.92
N ARG A 329 -17.56 -32.82 -14.53
CA ARG A 329 -19.00 -32.88 -14.82
C ARG A 329 -19.82 -32.70 -13.54
N PRO A 330 -20.96 -32.00 -13.55
CA PRO A 330 -21.78 -31.85 -12.35
C PRO A 330 -22.11 -33.21 -11.73
N ASP A 331 -21.97 -33.35 -10.41
CA ASP A 331 -22.30 -34.58 -9.71
C ASP A 331 -23.81 -34.60 -9.38
N PRO A 332 -24.60 -35.52 -9.97
CA PRO A 332 -26.05 -35.56 -9.74
C PRO A 332 -26.44 -35.83 -8.29
N SER A 333 -25.55 -36.45 -7.50
CA SER A 333 -25.80 -36.75 -6.08
C SER A 333 -25.86 -35.50 -5.19
N ILE A 334 -25.46 -34.34 -5.72
CA ILE A 334 -25.48 -33.05 -5.02
C ILE A 334 -26.86 -32.42 -5.00
N LEU A 335 -27.68 -32.63 -6.04
CA LEU A 335 -28.99 -31.97 -6.18
C LEU A 335 -29.93 -32.23 -5.00
N PRO A 336 -30.13 -33.48 -4.53
CA PRO A 336 -30.97 -33.75 -3.35
C PRO A 336 -30.46 -33.06 -2.08
N ILE A 337 -29.14 -32.88 -1.97
CA ILE A 337 -28.50 -32.27 -0.80
C ILE A 337 -28.69 -30.75 -0.80
N VAL A 338 -28.58 -30.14 -1.98
CA VAL A 338 -28.88 -28.71 -2.18
C VAL A 338 -30.34 -28.42 -1.88
N GLU A 339 -31.26 -29.29 -2.30
CA GLU A 339 -32.70 -29.17 -2.02
C GLU A 339 -33.00 -29.29 -0.52
N GLU A 340 -32.42 -30.27 0.17
CA GLU A 340 -32.60 -30.42 1.61
C GLU A 340 -32.02 -29.23 2.39
N SER A 341 -30.85 -28.72 1.97
CA SER A 341 -30.23 -27.53 2.56
C SER A 341 -31.10 -26.29 2.36
N ARG A 342 -31.72 -26.13 1.18
CA ARG A 342 -32.67 -25.04 0.90
C ARG A 342 -33.89 -25.11 1.81
N ARG A 343 -34.41 -26.31 2.07
CA ARG A 343 -35.55 -26.54 2.97
C ARG A 343 -35.22 -26.15 4.41
N LEU A 344 -34.06 -26.57 4.91
CA LEU A 344 -33.62 -26.31 6.29
C LEU A 344 -33.28 -24.84 6.56
N ALA A 345 -32.71 -24.14 5.58
CA ALA A 345 -32.23 -22.77 5.78
C ALA A 345 -33.35 -21.71 5.80
N ASN A 346 -34.58 -22.04 5.38
CA ASN A 346 -35.78 -21.18 5.39
C ASN A 346 -35.58 -19.75 4.82
N ILE A 347 -34.62 -19.61 3.89
CA ILE A 347 -34.16 -18.34 3.29
C ILE A 347 -34.74 -18.09 1.90
N MET A 348 -35.69 -18.91 1.45
CA MET A 348 -36.34 -18.76 0.15
C MET A 348 -37.60 -17.86 0.28
N PRO A 349 -37.64 -16.69 -0.38
CA PRO A 349 -38.86 -15.89 -0.45
C PRO A 349 -39.98 -16.72 -1.08
N HIS A 350 -41.09 -16.91 -0.35
CA HIS A 350 -42.26 -17.67 -0.81
C HIS A 350 -41.98 -19.13 -1.23
N GLY A 351 -40.90 -19.74 -0.71
CA GLY A 351 -40.58 -21.15 -0.96
C GLY A 351 -40.05 -21.45 -2.38
N LYS A 352 -39.69 -20.43 -3.17
CA LYS A 352 -39.11 -20.60 -4.50
C LYS A 352 -37.62 -20.25 -4.51
N PRO A 353 -36.77 -21.00 -5.26
CA PRO A 353 -35.39 -20.59 -5.50
C PRO A 353 -35.36 -19.21 -6.14
N LEU A 354 -34.45 -18.34 -5.69
CA LEU A 354 -34.16 -17.11 -6.42
C LEU A 354 -33.68 -17.48 -7.83
N SER A 355 -34.37 -16.95 -8.83
CA SER A 355 -33.87 -16.90 -10.20
C SER A 355 -32.79 -15.84 -10.26
N VAL A 356 -31.54 -16.27 -10.35
CA VAL A 356 -30.38 -15.38 -10.49
C VAL A 356 -29.80 -15.59 -11.87
N SER A 357 -29.69 -14.52 -12.65
CA SER A 357 -29.05 -14.54 -13.97
C SER A 357 -27.54 -14.75 -13.87
N ASP A 358 -26.90 -15.22 -14.95
CA ASP A 358 -25.44 -15.39 -15.00
C ASP A 358 -24.70 -14.09 -14.67
N GLN A 359 -25.25 -12.94 -15.08
CA GLN A 359 -24.71 -11.62 -14.76
C GLN A 359 -24.80 -11.33 -13.26
N GLU A 360 -25.96 -11.56 -12.64
CA GLU A 360 -26.13 -11.35 -11.20
C GLU A 360 -25.25 -12.32 -10.38
N ILE A 361 -25.04 -13.56 -10.85
CA ILE A 361 -24.10 -14.51 -10.22
C ILE A 361 -22.67 -13.96 -10.31
N LEU A 362 -22.26 -13.46 -11.48
CA LEU A 362 -20.95 -12.86 -11.69
C LEU A 362 -20.74 -11.68 -10.72
N GLU A 363 -21.71 -10.78 -10.65
CA GLU A 363 -21.69 -9.61 -9.78
C GLU A 363 -21.67 -10.00 -8.29
N MET A 364 -22.49 -10.98 -7.89
CA MET A 364 -22.51 -11.49 -6.51
C MET A 364 -21.17 -12.11 -6.07
N ILE A 365 -20.37 -12.64 -7.01
CA ILE A 365 -19.06 -13.23 -6.71
C ILE A 365 -17.95 -12.18 -6.79
N LEU A 366 -17.92 -11.35 -7.84
CA LEU A 366 -16.84 -10.40 -8.10
C LEU A 366 -16.97 -9.11 -7.31
N PHE A 367 -18.17 -8.55 -7.16
CA PHE A 367 -18.32 -7.26 -6.50
C PHE A 367 -17.94 -7.27 -5.03
N PRO A 368 -18.18 -8.34 -4.23
CA PRO A 368 -17.61 -8.42 -2.89
C PRO A 368 -16.08 -8.39 -2.88
N VAL A 369 -15.42 -9.05 -3.83
CA VAL A 369 -13.95 -9.05 -3.95
C VAL A 369 -13.43 -7.65 -4.30
N VAL A 370 -14.11 -6.94 -5.21
CA VAL A 370 -13.80 -5.55 -5.56
C VAL A 370 -14.03 -4.61 -4.39
N ASN A 371 -15.16 -4.76 -3.69
CA ASN A 371 -15.49 -3.92 -2.53
C ASN A 371 -14.50 -4.11 -1.39
N GLU A 372 -14.08 -5.36 -1.13
CA GLU A 372 -13.06 -5.66 -0.14
C GLU A 372 -11.70 -5.09 -0.56
N SER A 373 -11.35 -5.21 -1.84
CA SER A 373 -10.14 -4.60 -2.42
C SER A 373 -10.11 -3.09 -2.18
N CYS A 374 -11.24 -2.40 -2.39
CA CYS A 374 -11.37 -0.98 -2.09
C CYS A 374 -11.24 -0.66 -0.59
N ARG A 375 -11.79 -1.50 0.29
CA ARG A 375 -11.67 -1.31 1.75
C ARG A 375 -10.26 -1.52 2.26
N VAL A 376 -9.60 -2.59 1.85
CA VAL A 376 -8.21 -2.89 2.24
C VAL A 376 -7.26 -1.76 1.80
N LEU A 377 -7.57 -1.10 0.67
CA LEU A 377 -6.88 0.11 0.21
C LEU A 377 -7.23 1.35 1.06
N ASP A 378 -8.50 1.57 1.40
CA ASP A 378 -8.94 2.71 2.23
C ASP A 378 -8.45 2.61 3.68
N GLU A 379 -8.46 1.40 4.26
CA GLU A 379 -7.94 1.07 5.59
C GLU A 379 -6.40 1.13 5.64
N GLY A 380 -5.73 1.23 4.48
CA GLY A 380 -4.28 1.34 4.35
C GLY A 380 -3.53 0.05 4.66
N VAL A 381 -4.21 -1.10 4.59
CA VAL A 381 -3.61 -2.44 4.73
C VAL A 381 -2.71 -2.73 3.52
N VAL A 382 -3.12 -2.26 2.34
CA VAL A 382 -2.27 -2.18 1.15
C VAL A 382 -2.01 -0.74 0.79
N VAL A 383 -0.80 -0.47 0.29
CA VAL A 383 -0.37 0.89 -0.03
C VAL A 383 -0.84 1.28 -1.43
N GLN A 384 -0.96 0.30 -2.33
CA GLN A 384 -1.31 0.51 -3.73
C GLN A 384 -2.30 -0.55 -4.22
N ALA A 385 -3.17 -0.18 -5.17
CA ALA A 385 -4.11 -1.12 -5.78
C ALA A 385 -3.40 -2.30 -6.48
N SER A 386 -2.18 -2.10 -6.98
CA SER A 386 -1.36 -3.17 -7.59
C SER A 386 -0.97 -4.28 -6.62
N ASP A 387 -0.92 -3.99 -5.31
CA ASP A 387 -0.65 -5.02 -4.29
C ASP A 387 -1.82 -6.03 -4.24
N LEU A 388 -3.03 -5.58 -4.57
CA LEU A 388 -4.24 -6.40 -4.66
C LEU A 388 -4.26 -7.24 -5.93
N ASP A 389 -3.68 -6.75 -7.03
CA ASP A 389 -3.52 -7.52 -8.27
C ASP A 389 -2.55 -8.70 -8.07
N ILE A 390 -1.44 -8.45 -7.38
CA ILE A 390 -0.49 -9.50 -6.99
C ILE A 390 -1.19 -10.53 -6.09
N ALA A 391 -1.98 -10.09 -5.12
CA ALA A 391 -2.79 -10.96 -4.28
C ALA A 391 -3.85 -11.73 -5.09
N SER A 392 -4.42 -11.13 -6.14
CA SER A 392 -5.43 -11.75 -6.99
C SER A 392 -4.84 -12.83 -7.90
N VAL A 393 -3.69 -12.55 -8.53
CA VAL A 393 -3.02 -13.51 -9.42
C VAL A 393 -2.34 -14.62 -8.62
N LEU A 394 -1.58 -14.27 -7.57
CA LEU A 394 -0.81 -15.26 -6.80
C LEU A 394 -1.63 -15.96 -5.70
N GLY A 395 -2.62 -15.27 -5.13
CA GLY A 395 -3.42 -15.78 -4.01
C GLY A 395 -4.77 -16.37 -4.44
N MET A 396 -5.47 -15.72 -5.39
CA MET A 396 -6.79 -16.18 -5.87
C MET A 396 -6.72 -16.92 -7.22
N SER A 397 -5.52 -17.08 -7.79
CA SER A 397 -5.29 -17.74 -9.09
C SER A 397 -6.11 -17.14 -10.24
N PHE A 398 -6.38 -15.84 -10.19
CA PHE A 398 -6.95 -15.14 -11.34
C PHE A 398 -5.99 -15.26 -12.54
N PRO A 399 -6.51 -15.38 -13.78
CA PRO A 399 -5.68 -15.48 -14.97
C PRO A 399 -4.69 -14.33 -15.02
N SER A 400 -3.41 -14.66 -15.20
CA SER A 400 -2.31 -13.68 -15.19
C SER A 400 -2.36 -12.71 -16.37
N TYR A 401 -3.16 -12.99 -17.40
CA TYR A 401 -3.33 -12.18 -18.60
C TYR A 401 -4.73 -12.38 -19.21
N ARG A 402 -5.27 -11.33 -19.85
CA ARG A 402 -6.20 -11.45 -20.98
C ARG A 402 -5.49 -11.02 -22.24
#